data_AF-A0A1H8UCW1-F1
#
_entry.id   AF-A0A1H8UCW1-F1
#
_cell.length_a   1.000
_cell.length_b   1.000
_cell.length_c   1.000
_cell.angle_alpha   90.00
_cell.angle_beta   90.00
_cell.angle_gamma   90.00
#
_symmetry.space_group_name_H-M   'P 1'
#
loop_
_entity.id
_entity.type
_entity.pdbx_description
1 polymer ?
#
loop_
_entity_poly.entity_id
_entity_poly.type
_entity_poly.pdbx_seq_one_letter_code
_entity_poly.pdbx_strand_id
1 'polypeptide(L)'
;MPKTDRLNGCLDQIELEFVEREATPRLLMKLSIQLHLAGLSLSNTVSFLEVFGVHRARSTVHNWVHKADLQPQDGRQPDHVAVDETVIQL
;
A
#
# COMPACT_ATOMS: atom_id res chain seq x y z
N MET A 1 17.77 15.02 9.21
CA MET A 1 17.66 13.60 9.63
C MET A 1 16.38 13.04 9.05
N PRO A 2 16.40 12.01 8.19
CA PRO A 2 15.16 11.36 7.80
C PRO A 2 14.74 10.49 8.97
N LYS A 3 13.58 10.82 9.56
CA LYS A 3 12.85 9.87 10.38
C LYS A 3 12.56 8.69 9.46
N THR A 4 13.28 7.59 9.62
CA THR A 4 12.77 6.30 9.21
C THR A 4 11.46 6.16 9.98
N ASP A 5 10.33 6.43 9.32
CA ASP A 5 9.01 6.10 9.84
C ASP A 5 9.03 4.60 10.03
N ARG A 6 9.39 4.22 11.26
CA ARG A 6 9.52 2.83 11.67
C ARG A 6 8.20 2.19 11.27
N LEU A 7 8.30 1.01 10.66
CA LEU A 7 7.23 0.02 10.52
C LEU A 7 6.73 -0.38 11.93
N ASN A 8 6.20 0.59 12.67
CA ASN A 8 5.82 0.52 14.08
C ASN A 8 4.30 0.38 14.22
N GLY A 9 3.57 0.54 13.11
CA GLY A 9 2.20 0.07 13.00
C GLY A 9 2.19 -1.45 13.06
N CYS A 10 1.66 -1.99 14.16
CA CYS A 10 1.50 -3.41 14.31
C CYS A 10 0.48 -3.91 13.28
N LEU A 11 0.78 -5.00 12.55
CA LEU A 11 -0.15 -5.64 11.61
C LEU A 11 -1.50 -5.97 12.27
N ASP A 12 -1.51 -6.20 13.58
CA ASP A 12 -2.71 -6.50 14.36
C ASP A 12 -3.72 -5.34 14.41
N GLN A 13 -3.26 -4.09 14.24
CA GLN A 13 -4.12 -2.90 14.23
C GLN A 13 -4.85 -2.70 12.89
N ILE A 14 -4.44 -3.41 11.84
CA ILE A 14 -5.08 -3.34 10.52
C ILE A 14 -6.26 -4.31 10.51
N GLU A 15 -7.47 -3.80 10.63
CA GLU A 15 -8.69 -4.58 10.51
C GLU A 15 -9.09 -4.78 9.04
N LEU A 16 -9.52 -6.00 8.72
CA LEU A 16 -9.80 -6.48 7.37
C LEU A 16 -11.22 -7.05 7.29
N GLU A 17 -12.15 -6.51 8.07
CA GLU A 17 -13.55 -6.97 8.07
C GLU A 17 -14.23 -6.72 6.72
N PHE A 18 -13.74 -5.75 5.93
CA PHE A 18 -14.25 -5.42 4.60
C PHE A 18 -13.82 -6.40 3.48
N VAL A 19 -12.96 -7.39 3.74
CA VAL A 19 -12.38 -8.30 2.72
C VAL A 19 -12.77 -9.76 2.88
N GLU A 20 -14.03 -10.03 3.25
CA GLU A 20 -14.55 -11.38 3.51
C GLU A 20 -14.31 -12.42 2.40
N ARG A 21 -13.99 -12.02 1.17
CA ARG A 21 -13.86 -12.92 0.00
C ARG A 21 -12.63 -12.72 -0.87
N GLU A 22 -11.60 -12.06 -0.35
CA GLU A 22 -10.37 -11.97 -1.13
C GLU A 22 -9.58 -13.28 -1.14
N ALA A 23 -9.12 -13.66 -2.33
CA ALA A 23 -8.20 -14.80 -2.49
C ALA A 23 -6.78 -14.49 -1.98
N THR A 24 -6.50 -13.22 -1.64
CA THR A 24 -5.21 -12.82 -1.06
C THR A 24 -5.17 -13.23 0.41
N PRO A 25 -4.12 -13.94 0.88
CA PRO A 25 -3.95 -14.19 2.31
C PRO A 25 -3.97 -12.90 3.13
N ARG A 26 -4.76 -12.87 4.22
CA ARG A 26 -4.93 -11.66 5.07
C ARG A 26 -3.60 -11.07 5.54
N LEU A 27 -2.60 -11.90 5.85
CA LEU A 27 -1.26 -11.44 6.22
C LEU A 27 -0.60 -10.60 5.12
N LEU A 28 -0.69 -11.04 3.86
CA LEU A 28 -0.12 -10.31 2.72
C LEU A 28 -0.87 -9.02 2.44
N MET A 29 -2.19 -8.99 2.68
CA MET A 29 -2.98 -7.76 2.60
C MET A 29 -2.52 -6.75 3.65
N LYS A 30 -2.45 -7.15 4.94
CA LYS A 30 -1.97 -6.29 6.02
C LYS A 30 -0.55 -5.78 5.76
N LEU A 31 0.34 -6.66 5.30
CA LEU A 31 1.72 -6.28 4.96
C LEU A 31 1.78 -5.30 3.79
N SER A 32 0.99 -5.51 2.74
CA SER A 32 0.94 -4.58 1.59
C SER A 32 0.40 -3.19 1.98
N ILE A 33 -0.62 -3.13 2.85
CA ILE A 33 -1.13 -1.88 3.41
C ILE A 33 -0.03 -1.19 4.21
N GLN A 34 0.65 -1.92 5.10
CA GLN A 34 1.73 -1.38 5.93
C GLN A 34 2.92 -0.86 5.10
N LEU A 35 3.32 -1.59 4.05
CA LEU A 35 4.39 -1.17 3.15
C LEU A 35 4.02 0.12 2.43
N HIS A 36 2.79 0.23 1.93
CA HIS A 36 2.34 1.44 1.26
C HIS A 36 2.27 2.63 2.23
N LEU A 37 1.72 2.44 3.44
CA LEU A 37 1.68 3.47 4.49
C LEU A 37 3.08 3.91 4.96
N ALA A 38 4.08 3.04 4.87
CA ALA A 38 5.49 3.36 5.13
C ALA A 38 6.19 4.12 3.98
N GLY A 39 5.45 4.51 2.95
CA GLY A 39 5.95 5.31 1.82
C GLY A 39 6.39 4.50 0.60
N LEU A 40 6.14 3.18 0.57
CA LEU A 40 6.39 2.39 -0.63
C LEU A 40 5.35 2.72 -1.71
N SER A 41 5.78 2.86 -2.97
CA SER A 41 4.84 3.09 -4.08
C SER A 41 3.89 1.91 -4.25
N LEU A 42 2.70 2.15 -4.83
CA LEU A 42 1.75 1.07 -5.14
C LEU A 42 2.35 0.04 -6.10
N SER A 43 3.14 0.47 -7.09
CA SER A 43 3.82 -0.42 -8.03
C SER A 43 4.79 -1.35 -7.31
N ASN A 44 5.65 -0.80 -6.43
CA ASN A 44 6.60 -1.60 -5.67
C ASN A 44 5.90 -2.54 -4.67
N THR A 45 4.77 -2.11 -4.12
CA THR A 45 3.94 -2.95 -3.23
C THR A 45 3.31 -4.12 -3.99
N VAL A 46 2.88 -3.91 -5.24
CA VAL A 46 2.40 -4.98 -6.12
C VAL A 46 3.54 -5.93 -6.49
N SER A 47 4.71 -5.42 -6.89
CA SER A 47 5.86 -6.28 -7.18
C SER A 47 6.31 -7.11 -5.97
N PHE A 48 6.16 -6.57 -4.75
CA PHE A 48 6.39 -7.36 -3.54
C PHE A 48 5.39 -8.53 -3.40
N LEU A 49 4.11 -8.33 -3.70
CA LEU A 49 3.11 -9.41 -3.68
C LEU A 49 3.39 -10.49 -4.73
N GLU A 50 3.92 -10.11 -5.89
CA GLU A 50 4.29 -11.04 -6.97
C GLU A 50 5.37 -12.03 -6.52
N VAL A 51 6.29 -11.63 -5.63
CA VAL A 51 7.30 -12.53 -5.03
C VAL A 51 6.64 -13.69 -4.25
N PHE A 52 5.42 -13.48 -3.73
CA PHE A 52 4.63 -14.51 -3.06
C PHE A 52 3.61 -15.19 -4.00
N GLY A 53 3.71 -14.97 -5.31
CA GLY A 53 2.78 -15.49 -6.32
C GLY A 53 1.42 -14.78 -6.35
N VAL A 54 1.28 -13.66 -5.65
CA VAL A 54 0.02 -12.89 -5.58
C VAL A 54 0.04 -11.78 -6.62
N HIS A 55 -0.77 -11.95 -7.66
CA HIS A 55 -0.89 -10.96 -8.73
C HIS A 55 -2.10 -10.07 -8.48
N ARG A 56 -1.86 -8.77 -8.27
CA ARG A 56 -2.91 -7.78 -8.00
C ARG A 56 -2.65 -6.48 -8.75
N ALA A 57 -3.73 -5.80 -9.10
CA ALA A 57 -3.61 -4.45 -9.62
C ALA A 57 -3.25 -3.47 -8.50
N ARG A 58 -2.57 -2.38 -8.85
CA ARG A 58 -2.28 -1.26 -7.94
C ARG A 58 -3.55 -0.70 -7.28
N SER A 59 -4.65 -0.67 -8.03
CA SER A 59 -5.97 -0.25 -7.53
C SER A 59 -6.51 -1.16 -6.42
N THR A 60 -6.15 -2.45 -6.41
CA THR A 60 -6.56 -3.36 -5.36
C THR A 60 -5.87 -3.02 -4.04
N VAL A 61 -4.55 -2.79 -4.06
CA VAL A 61 -3.79 -2.36 -2.87
C VAL A 61 -4.29 -1.01 -2.37
N HIS A 62 -4.53 -0.06 -3.27
CA HIS A 62 -5.12 1.24 -2.93
C HIS A 62 -6.49 1.10 -2.24
N ASN A 63 -7.34 0.21 -2.76
CA ASN A 63 -8.65 -0.06 -2.17
C ASN A 63 -8.55 -0.68 -0.77
N TRP A 64 -7.55 -1.53 -0.50
CA TRP A 64 -7.34 -2.08 0.84
C TRP A 64 -6.96 -1.00 1.84
N VAL A 65 -6.06 -0.10 1.46
CA VAL A 65 -5.62 1.02 2.31
C VAL A 65 -6.81 1.92 2.62
N HIS A 66 -7.59 2.29 1.60
CA HIS A 66 -8.76 3.14 1.75
C HIS A 66 -9.85 2.52 2.62
N LYS A 67 -10.19 1.24 2.38
CA LYS A 67 -11.27 0.55 3.11
C LYS A 67 -10.88 0.13 4.53
N ALA A 68 -9.58 0.06 4.84
CA ALA A 68 -9.13 -0.12 6.22
C ALA A 68 -9.32 1.16 7.07
N ASP A 69 -9.88 2.24 6.49
CA ASP A 69 -9.98 3.59 7.08
C ASP A 69 -8.61 4.13 7.52
N LEU A 70 -7.55 3.57 6.95
CA LEU A 70 -6.18 3.99 7.15
C LEU A 70 -5.87 5.03 6.09
N GLN A 71 -6.34 6.26 6.33
CA GLN A 71 -5.85 7.42 5.59
C GLN A 71 -4.31 7.38 5.62
N PRO A 72 -3.61 7.43 4.47
CA PRO A 72 -2.21 7.83 4.48
C PRO A 72 -2.14 9.14 5.25
N GLN A 73 -1.19 9.30 6.17
CA GLN A 73 -0.96 10.62 6.77
C GLN A 73 -0.52 11.56 5.65
N ASP A 74 -1.49 12.25 5.03
CA ASP A 74 -1.29 13.40 4.16
C ASP A 74 -0.62 14.50 5.01
N GLY A 75 0.71 14.44 5.08
CA GLY A 75 1.44 15.27 6.03
C GLY A 75 2.90 15.49 5.71
N ARG A 76 3.41 15.00 4.57
CA ARG A 76 4.73 15.40 4.10
C ARG A 76 4.64 15.75 2.63
N GLN A 77 4.66 17.06 2.36
CA GLN A 77 4.87 17.62 1.03
C GLN A 77 5.91 16.78 0.29
N PRO A 78 5.55 16.12 -0.81
CA PRO A 78 6.54 15.43 -1.61
C PRO A 78 7.26 16.50 -2.41
N ASP A 79 8.37 17.00 -1.87
CA ASP A 79 9.28 17.86 -2.65
C ASP A 79 9.89 17.11 -3.85
N HIS A 80 9.66 15.80 -3.99
CA HIS A 80 9.85 15.07 -5.22
C HIS A 80 8.83 13.93 -5.33
N VAL A 81 7.77 14.13 -6.12
CA VAL A 81 7.00 13.03 -6.73
C VAL A 81 7.66 12.72 -8.06
N ALA A 82 8.31 11.56 -8.19
CA ALA A 82 8.51 10.98 -9.50
C ALA A 82 7.14 10.40 -9.94
N VAL A 83 6.42 11.19 -10.73
CA VAL A 83 5.19 10.74 -11.42
C VAL A 83 5.64 9.87 -12.58
N ASP A 84 5.89 8.59 -12.31
CA ASP A 84 6.08 7.62 -13.38
C ASP A 84 4.69 7.14 -13.83
N GLU A 85 3.97 8.05 -14.48
CA GLU A 85 2.80 7.77 -15.32
C GLU A 85 2.33 9.06 -16.01
N THR A 86 3.07 9.50 -17.03
CA THR A 86 2.48 10.36 -18.07
C THR A 86 2.84 9.81 -19.44
N VAL A 87 1.92 9.03 -20.00
CA VAL A 87 1.71 9.05 -21.45
C VAL A 87 0.22 9.22 -21.69
N ILE A 88 -0.24 10.47 -21.63
CA ILE A 88 -1.41 10.90 -22.39
C ILE A 88 -0.83 11.45 -23.69
N GLN A 89 -1.07 10.78 -24.80
CA GLN A 89 -0.83 11.35 -26.13
C GLN A 89 -2.02 12.26 -26.45
N LEU A 90 -1.77 13.55 -26.68
CA LEU A 90 -2.71 14.47 -27.31
C LEU A 90 -2.67 14.30 -28.84
#